data_AF-A0A3D5UXL9-F1
#
_entry.id   AF-A0A3D5UXL9-F1
#
_cell.length_a   1.000
_cell.length_b   1.000
_cell.length_c   1.000
_cell.angle_alpha   90.00
_cell.angle_beta   90.00
_cell.angle_gamma   90.00
#
_symmetry.space_group_name_H-M   'P 1'
#
loop_
_entity.id
_entity.type
_entity.pdbx_description
1 polymer ?
#
loop_
_entity_poly.entity_id
_entity_poly.type
_entity_poly.pdbx_seq_one_letter_code
_entity_poly.pdbx_strand_id
1 'polypeptide(L)'
;MTKDIQPVHVIGAGMAGSEATWQLAQAGVPVVLHEMRPVVKTDAHHTDGFAELVCSNSFRSDDHELNAVGLLHEEMRRAGSIMMEAAEVARVPAGGALAVDRDIFSAYVTEKLTAHPLVTV
;
A
#
# COMPACT_ATOMS: atom_id res chain seq x y z
N MET A 1 -4.49 15.44 -28.42
CA MET A 1 -4.33 16.39 -27.31
C MET A 1 -5.00 15.78 -26.10
N THR A 2 -4.26 15.00 -25.31
CA THR A 2 -4.75 14.57 -24.00
C THR A 2 -4.88 15.82 -23.15
N LYS A 3 -6.10 16.15 -22.76
CA LYS A 3 -6.41 17.21 -21.79
C LYS A 3 -5.48 16.99 -20.59
N ASP A 4 -4.77 18.03 -20.12
CA ASP A 4 -3.99 17.93 -18.88
C ASP A 4 -4.94 17.50 -17.75
N ILE A 5 -4.80 16.25 -17.32
CA ILE A 5 -5.60 15.70 -16.23
C ILE A 5 -5.10 16.40 -14.97
N GLN A 6 -6.01 17.11 -14.29
CA GLN A 6 -5.69 17.73 -13.01
C GLN A 6 -5.35 16.65 -11.99
N PRO A 7 -4.28 16.81 -11.19
CA PRO A 7 -3.89 15.80 -10.22
C PRO A 7 -5.00 15.53 -9.20
N VAL A 8 -5.15 14.26 -8.82
CA VAL A 8 -5.98 13.87 -7.68
C VAL A 8 -5.16 14.01 -6.40
N HIS A 9 -5.77 14.59 -5.37
CA HIS A 9 -5.12 14.71 -4.06
C HIS A 9 -5.55 13.55 -3.17
N VAL A 10 -4.58 12.81 -2.65
CA VAL A 10 -4.80 11.74 -1.66
C VAL A 10 -4.23 12.21 -0.33
N ILE A 11 -5.04 12.21 0.73
CA ILE A 11 -4.63 12.69 2.05
C ILE A 11 -4.38 11.49 2.97
N GLY A 12 -3.12 11.30 3.33
CA GLY A 12 -2.59 10.22 4.16
C GLY A 12 -2.00 9.08 3.32
N ALA A 13 -0.78 8.66 3.68
CA ALA A 13 -0.08 7.53 3.05
C ALA A 13 -0.13 6.27 3.92
N GLY A 14 -1.28 6.01 4.57
CA GLY A 14 -1.60 4.69 5.13
C GLY A 14 -1.96 3.69 4.02
N MET A 15 -2.25 2.42 4.37
CA MET A 15 -2.53 1.36 3.39
C MET A 15 -3.55 1.76 2.31
N ALA A 16 -4.68 2.35 2.70
CA ALA A 16 -5.72 2.77 1.76
C ALA A 16 -5.28 3.93 0.85
N GLY A 17 -4.57 4.93 1.39
CA GLY A 17 -4.08 6.06 0.61
C GLY A 17 -2.97 5.64 -0.36
N SER A 18 -2.08 4.77 0.07
CA SER A 18 -1.05 4.16 -0.79
C SER A 18 -1.64 3.35 -1.93
N GLU A 19 -2.64 2.50 -1.66
CA GLU A 19 -3.33 1.71 -2.70
C GLU A 19 -4.12 2.62 -3.65
N ALA A 20 -4.83 3.63 -3.14
CA ALA A 20 -5.55 4.59 -3.99
C ALA A 20 -4.60 5.37 -4.91
N THR A 21 -3.48 5.87 -4.38
CA THR A 21 -2.44 6.53 -5.18
C THR A 21 -1.91 5.61 -6.28
N TRP A 22 -1.61 4.36 -5.94
CA TRP A 22 -1.12 3.37 -6.90
C TRP A 22 -2.12 3.12 -8.03
N GLN A 23 -3.39 2.86 -7.69
CA GLN A 23 -4.43 2.57 -8.68
C GLN A 23 -4.69 3.77 -9.62
N LEU A 24 -4.72 4.99 -9.07
CA LEU A 24 -4.84 6.22 -9.86
C LEU A 24 -3.64 6.40 -10.82
N ALA A 25 -2.43 6.23 -10.31
CA ALA A 25 -1.21 6.39 -11.08
C ALA A 25 -1.10 5.33 -12.20
N GLN A 26 -1.46 4.08 -11.92
CA GLN A 26 -1.50 2.99 -12.91
C GLN A 26 -2.57 3.23 -14.00
N ALA A 27 -3.65 3.96 -13.67
CA ALA A 27 -4.65 4.41 -14.63
C ALA A 27 -4.24 5.67 -15.41
N GLY A 28 -3.01 6.17 -15.22
CA GLY A 28 -2.50 7.36 -15.91
C GLY A 28 -2.99 8.70 -15.34
N VAL A 29 -3.53 8.70 -14.12
CA VAL A 29 -3.99 9.92 -13.42
C VAL A 29 -2.87 10.43 -12.51
N PRO A 30 -2.39 11.68 -12.68
CA PRO A 30 -1.42 12.27 -11.76
C PRO A 30 -1.97 12.36 -10.33
N VAL A 31 -1.13 12.13 -9.33
CA VAL A 31 -1.50 12.14 -7.91
C VAL A 31 -0.56 13.04 -7.11
N VAL A 32 -1.14 13.83 -6.20
CA VAL A 32 -0.40 14.46 -5.11
C VAL A 32 -0.77 13.74 -3.81
N LEU A 33 0.16 12.98 -3.26
CA LEU A 33 0.01 12.20 -2.04
C LEU A 33 0.51 13.00 -0.85
N HIS A 34 -0.39 13.41 0.04
CA HIS A 34 -0.02 14.18 1.22
C HIS A 34 0.20 13.23 2.40
N GLU A 35 1.39 13.26 3.00
CA GLU A 35 1.67 12.55 4.25
C GLU A 35 2.24 13.53 5.28
N MET A 36 1.66 13.54 6.47
CA MET A 36 2.09 14.45 7.53
C MET A 36 3.36 13.95 8.23
N ARG A 37 3.62 12.64 8.21
CA ARG A 37 4.85 12.05 8.71
C ARG A 37 6.00 12.30 7.72
N PRO A 38 7.24 12.57 8.19
CA PRO A 38 7.67 12.53 9.60
C PRO A 38 7.43 13.82 10.40
N VAL A 39 6.91 14.90 9.78
CA VAL A 39 6.78 16.22 10.41
C VAL A 39 5.86 16.18 11.63
N VAL A 40 4.71 15.52 11.49
CA VAL A 40 3.76 15.25 12.59
C VAL A 40 3.72 13.74 12.82
N LYS A 41 4.26 13.30 13.96
CA LYS A 41 4.19 11.91 14.40
C LYS A 41 2.91 11.65 15.18
N THR A 42 2.50 10.39 15.26
CA THR A 42 1.46 9.94 16.18
C THR A 42 2.02 8.81 17.05
N ASP A 43 1.40 8.57 18.20
CA ASP A 43 1.84 7.53 19.14
C ASP A 43 1.79 6.11 18.56
N ALA A 44 1.03 5.90 17.47
CA ALA A 44 0.90 4.60 16.82
C ALA A 44 2.01 4.31 15.79
N HIS A 45 2.60 5.34 15.18
CA HIS A 45 3.55 5.19 14.08
C HIS A 45 4.98 5.29 14.58
N HIS A 46 5.82 4.36 14.14
CA HIS A 46 7.22 4.25 14.52
C HIS A 46 8.16 4.70 13.41
N THR A 47 7.68 4.76 12.17
CA THR A 47 8.48 5.13 11.00
C THR A 47 7.86 6.29 10.22
N ASP A 48 8.60 6.76 9.22
CA ASP A 48 8.15 7.72 8.21
C ASP A 48 7.65 7.02 6.93
N GLY A 49 7.62 5.70 6.92
CA GLY A 49 7.24 4.89 5.78
C GLY A 49 5.74 4.91 5.51
N PHE A 50 5.41 4.76 4.23
CA PHE A 50 4.04 4.58 3.76
C PHE A 50 3.51 3.19 4.12
N ALA A 51 2.20 3.08 4.29
CA ALA A 51 1.50 1.85 4.62
C ALA A 51 2.06 1.10 5.85
N GLU A 52 2.60 1.82 6.83
CA GLU A 52 3.12 1.23 8.07
C GLU A 52 2.07 0.37 8.80
N LEU A 53 2.47 -0.83 9.22
CA LEU A 53 1.65 -1.74 10.02
C LEU A 53 1.87 -1.50 11.53
N VAL A 54 1.00 -0.70 12.14
CA VAL A 54 1.13 -0.25 13.54
C VAL A 54 0.65 -1.25 14.61
N CYS A 55 0.06 -2.38 14.22
CA CYS A 55 -0.47 -3.39 15.14
C CYS A 55 0.03 -4.79 14.76
N SER A 56 -0.85 -5.67 14.28
CA SER A 56 -0.46 -6.99 13.76
C SER A 56 0.30 -6.87 12.44
N ASN A 57 1.25 -7.79 12.21
CA ASN A 57 1.91 -7.95 10.90
C ASN A 57 1.24 -9.02 10.02
N SER A 58 0.08 -9.52 10.42
CA SER A 58 -0.68 -10.50 9.65
C SER A 58 -1.87 -9.85 8.95
N PHE A 59 -1.99 -10.12 7.65
CA PHE A 59 -3.18 -9.87 6.85
C PHE A 59 -4.22 -10.99 6.97
N ARG A 60 -4.07 -11.88 7.95
CA ARG A 60 -4.94 -13.05 8.21
C ARG A 60 -4.81 -14.10 7.11
N SER A 61 -5.80 -14.99 7.00
CA SER A 61 -5.76 -16.14 6.09
C SER A 61 -5.56 -15.71 4.63
N ASP A 62 -4.71 -16.44 3.93
CA ASP A 62 -4.46 -16.27 2.49
C ASP A 62 -5.17 -17.33 1.63
N ASP A 63 -6.05 -18.13 2.25
CA ASP A 63 -6.85 -19.15 1.57
C ASP A 63 -8.04 -18.49 0.87
N HIS A 64 -7.96 -18.35 -0.44
CA HIS A 64 -9.00 -17.72 -1.24
C HIS A 64 -10.20 -18.62 -1.56
N GLU A 65 -10.10 -19.93 -1.28
CA GLU A 65 -11.18 -20.88 -1.53
C GLU A 65 -12.13 -20.98 -0.33
N LEU A 66 -11.58 -20.89 0.89
CA LEU A 66 -12.32 -21.15 2.13
C LEU A 66 -12.37 -19.95 3.10
N ASN A 67 -11.69 -18.84 2.80
CA ASN A 67 -11.69 -17.65 3.65
C ASN A 67 -12.07 -16.37 2.90
N ALA A 68 -12.99 -15.58 3.48
CA ALA A 68 -13.40 -14.30 2.88
C ALA A 68 -12.26 -13.28 2.75
N VAL A 69 -11.31 -13.27 3.68
CA VAL A 69 -10.15 -12.36 3.61
C VAL A 69 -9.17 -12.84 2.54
N GLY A 70 -8.93 -14.15 2.46
CA GLY A 70 -8.13 -14.73 1.38
C GLY A 70 -8.73 -14.49 -0.01
N LEU A 71 -10.07 -14.53 -0.13
CA LEU A 71 -10.75 -14.19 -1.37
C LEU A 71 -10.51 -12.72 -1.76
N LEU A 72 -10.61 -11.81 -0.79
CA LEU A 72 -10.30 -10.40 -1.04
C LEU A 72 -8.83 -10.20 -1.46
N HIS A 73 -7.89 -10.92 -0.86
CA HIS A 73 -6.49 -10.87 -1.29
C HIS A 73 -6.34 -11.30 -2.76
N GLU A 74 -7.04 -12.35 -3.17
CA GLU A 74 -7.03 -12.82 -4.56
C GLU A 74 -7.65 -11.81 -5.53
N GLU A 75 -8.76 -11.16 -5.15
CA GLU A 75 -9.34 -10.04 -5.92
C GLU A 75 -8.34 -8.88 -6.05
N MET A 76 -7.67 -8.51 -4.96
CA MET A 76 -6.66 -7.45 -4.94
C MET A 76 -5.44 -7.80 -5.82
N ARG A 77 -4.98 -9.07 -5.82
CA ARG A 77 -3.92 -9.53 -6.73
C ARG A 77 -4.33 -9.37 -8.19
N ARG A 78 -5.56 -9.78 -8.54
CA ARG A 78 -6.09 -9.63 -9.90
C ARG A 78 -6.28 -8.17 -10.31
N ALA A 79 -6.50 -7.29 -9.35
CA ALA A 79 -6.58 -5.84 -9.54
C ALA A 79 -5.20 -5.14 -9.55
N GLY A 80 -4.09 -5.89 -9.47
CA GLY A 80 -2.73 -5.32 -9.51
C GLY A 80 -2.38 -4.49 -8.27
N SER A 81 -2.86 -4.91 -7.10
CA SER A 81 -2.66 -4.20 -5.83
C SER A 81 -1.19 -4.12 -5.41
N ILE A 82 -0.75 -2.92 -5.04
CA ILE A 82 0.57 -2.68 -4.47
C ILE A 82 0.68 -3.27 -3.05
N MET A 83 -0.41 -3.31 -2.27
CA MET A 83 -0.41 -3.97 -0.97
C MET A 83 -0.11 -5.47 -1.14
N MET A 84 -0.73 -6.13 -2.12
CA MET A 84 -0.49 -7.56 -2.34
C MET A 84 0.89 -7.84 -2.94
N GLU A 85 1.40 -6.96 -3.81
CA GLU A 85 2.77 -7.03 -4.34
C GLU A 85 3.80 -6.89 -3.19
N ALA A 86 3.64 -5.87 -2.35
CA ALA A 86 4.51 -5.64 -1.19
C ALA A 86 4.44 -6.79 -0.17
N ALA A 87 3.25 -7.36 0.04
CA ALA A 87 3.06 -8.46 0.97
C ALA A 87 3.75 -9.75 0.51
N GLU A 88 3.83 -10.00 -0.79
CA GLU A 88 4.57 -11.14 -1.33
C GLU A 88 6.08 -10.97 -1.13
N VAL A 89 6.61 -9.77 -1.40
CA VAL A 89 8.03 -9.44 -1.19
C VAL A 89 8.44 -9.55 0.28
N ALA A 90 7.56 -9.11 1.18
CA ALA A 90 7.83 -9.06 2.62
C ALA A 90 7.38 -10.32 3.36
N ARG A 91 6.96 -11.39 2.68
CA ARG A 91 6.28 -12.55 3.28
C ARG A 91 7.16 -13.28 4.32
N VAL A 92 6.57 -13.62 5.47
CA VAL A 92 7.20 -14.44 6.53
C VAL A 92 6.33 -15.66 6.89
N PRO A 93 6.91 -16.76 7.43
CA PRO A 93 6.13 -17.94 7.81
C PRO A 93 5.05 -17.66 8.87
N ALA A 94 3.79 -18.02 8.60
CA ALA A 94 2.66 -17.72 9.51
C ALA A 94 1.50 -18.74 9.48
N GLY A 95 1.78 -20.03 9.27
CA GLY A 95 0.81 -21.11 9.54
C GLY A 95 -0.52 -20.99 8.79
N GLY A 96 -0.48 -20.58 7.51
CA GLY A 96 -1.67 -20.41 6.64
C GLY A 96 -2.21 -18.98 6.57
N ALA A 97 -1.73 -18.08 7.42
CA ALA A 97 -1.93 -16.66 7.24
C ALA A 97 -0.88 -16.05 6.31
N LEU A 98 -1.25 -14.96 5.63
CA LEU A 98 -0.31 -14.01 5.06
C LEU A 98 0.19 -13.11 6.19
N ALA A 99 1.46 -13.20 6.51
CA ALA A 99 2.13 -12.26 7.41
C ALA A 99 3.38 -11.72 6.74
N VAL A 100 3.77 -10.52 7.15
CA VAL A 100 4.86 -9.78 6.52
C VAL A 100 5.87 -9.30 7.54
N ASP A 101 7.10 -9.10 7.09
CA ASP A 101 8.04 -8.20 7.75
C ASP A 101 7.54 -6.75 7.54
N ARG A 102 7.32 -6.03 8.64
CA ARG A 102 6.69 -4.69 8.60
C ARG A 102 7.56 -3.67 7.88
N ASP A 103 8.86 -3.74 8.10
CA ASP A 103 9.80 -2.75 7.59
C ASP A 103 10.03 -2.97 6.10
N ILE A 104 10.17 -4.24 5.67
CA ILE A 104 10.28 -4.59 4.25
C ILE A 104 9.00 -4.19 3.50
N PHE A 105 7.82 -4.47 4.08
CA PHE A 105 6.54 -4.12 3.48
C PHE A 105 6.41 -2.60 3.28
N SER A 106 6.64 -1.81 4.33
CA SER A 106 6.51 -0.36 4.30
C SER A 106 7.55 0.29 3.38
N ALA A 107 8.79 -0.19 3.41
CA ALA A 107 9.86 0.29 2.52
C ALA A 107 9.51 0.05 1.05
N TYR A 108 8.99 -1.13 0.71
CA TYR A 108 8.60 -1.46 -0.65
C TYR A 108 7.53 -0.52 -1.21
N VAL A 109 6.45 -0.30 -0.44
CA VAL A 109 5.37 0.61 -0.83
C VAL A 109 5.90 2.04 -1.00
N THR A 110 6.75 2.49 -0.08
CA THR A 110 7.35 3.83 -0.10
C THR A 110 8.21 4.03 -1.35
N GLU A 111 9.11 3.10 -1.65
CA GLU A 111 9.98 3.15 -2.83
C GLU A 111 9.17 3.19 -4.13
N LYS A 112 8.20 2.27 -4.29
CA LYS A 112 7.35 2.20 -5.48
C LYS A 112 6.57 3.50 -5.74
N LEU A 113 5.96 4.07 -4.70
CA LEU A 113 5.16 5.29 -4.84
C LEU A 113 6.02 6.52 -5.11
N THR A 114 7.14 6.67 -4.39
CA THR A 114 8.04 7.82 -4.55
C THR A 114 8.82 7.78 -5.87
N ALA A 115 9.04 6.60 -6.46
CA ALA A 115 9.68 6.45 -7.76
C ALA A 115 8.71 6.59 -8.95
N HIS A 116 7.39 6.63 -8.72
CA HIS A 116 6.42 6.64 -9.80
C HIS A 116 6.33 8.04 -10.46
N PRO A 117 6.47 8.16 -11.80
CA PRO A 117 6.57 9.46 -12.48
C PRO A 117 5.30 10.32 -12.41
N LEU A 118 4.16 9.72 -12.07
CA LEU A 118 2.88 10.41 -11.90
C LEU A 118 2.52 10.71 -10.43
N VAL A 119 3.41 10.43 -9.48
CA VAL A 119 3.16 10.64 -8.05
C VAL A 119 4.11 11.72 -7.53
N THR A 120 3.53 12.74 -6.88
CA THR A 120 4.26 13.74 -6.10
C THR A 120 3.86 13.57 -4.64
N VAL A 121 4.82 13.65 -3.72
CA VAL A 121 4.59 13.59 -2.26
C VAL A 121 4.83 14.96 -1.64
#